data_AF-G0QF99-F1
#
_entry.id   AF-G0QF99-F1
#
_cell.length_a   1.000
_cell.length_b   1.000
_cell.length_c   1.000
_cell.angle_alpha   90.00
_cell.angle_beta   90.00
_cell.angle_gamma   90.00
#
_symmetry.space_group_name_H-M   'P 1'
#
loop_
_entity.id
_entity.type
_entity.pdbx_description
1 polymer ?
#
loop_
_entity_poly.entity_id
_entity_poly.type
_entity_poly.pdbx_seq_one_letter_code
_entity_poly.pdbx_strand_id
1 'polypeptide(L)'
;MPEEAALVTYNTERKNFDSVYERNKFYRGLFGYKQTVKKNGKEYQYEKDGLMDEIPHFRIGDSVFITSKDQVNKVETYFEKWSGKITRHIFTVIIEDENIKDNITKQGSELPEGE
;
A
#
# COMPACT_ATOMS: atom_id res chain seq x y z
N MET A 1 -1.82 25.12 -3.80
CA MET A 1 -2.04 24.91 -5.25
C MET A 1 -2.62 23.52 -5.47
N PRO A 2 -3.37 23.28 -6.54
CA PRO A 2 -3.76 21.92 -6.93
C PRO A 2 -2.52 21.07 -7.21
N GLU A 3 -2.56 19.81 -6.81
CA GLU A 3 -1.44 18.87 -6.96
C GLU A 3 -1.85 17.66 -7.81
N GLU A 4 -1.01 17.27 -8.75
CA GLU A 4 -1.27 16.09 -9.57
C GLU A 4 -0.87 14.82 -8.81
N ALA A 5 -1.77 13.85 -8.75
CA ALA A 5 -1.55 12.57 -8.07
C ALA A 5 -2.04 11.39 -8.91
N ALA A 6 -1.82 10.17 -8.41
CA ALA A 6 -2.32 8.94 -9.00
C ALA A 6 -3.42 8.34 -8.11
N LEU A 7 -4.64 8.25 -8.63
CA LEU A 7 -5.71 7.46 -8.02
C LEU A 7 -5.59 6.02 -8.52
N VAL A 8 -5.33 5.11 -7.59
CA VAL A 8 -5.21 3.68 -7.85
C VAL A 8 -6.46 2.99 -7.35
N THR A 9 -7.11 2.23 -8.22
CA THR A 9 -8.15 1.27 -7.86
C THR A 9 -7.75 -0.12 -8.30
N TYR A 10 -8.08 -1.12 -7.50
CA TYR A 10 -7.76 -2.51 -7.81
C TYR A 10 -8.87 -3.46 -7.36
N ASN A 11 -8.86 -4.68 -7.90
CA ASN A 11 -9.70 -5.77 -7.44
C ASN A 11 -8.96 -7.09 -7.49
N THR A 12 -9.31 -8.01 -6.58
CA THR A 12 -8.77 -9.38 -6.58
C THR A 12 -9.69 -10.31 -7.36
N GLU A 13 -9.17 -10.92 -8.41
CA GLU A 13 -9.88 -11.94 -9.18
C GLU A 13 -9.85 -13.27 -8.43
N ARG A 14 -10.75 -13.44 -7.44
CA ARG A 14 -10.73 -14.55 -6.47
C ARG A 14 -10.54 -15.93 -7.10
N LYS A 15 -11.15 -16.17 -8.26
CA LYS A 15 -11.06 -17.43 -9.04
C LYS A 15 -9.65 -17.75 -9.54
N ASN A 16 -8.77 -16.75 -9.63
CA ASN A 16 -7.41 -16.88 -10.15
C ASN A 16 -6.37 -17.06 -9.03
N PHE A 17 -6.80 -17.02 -7.76
CA PHE A 17 -5.95 -17.37 -6.63
C PHE A 17 -6.06 -18.85 -6.32
N ASP A 18 -4.91 -19.49 -6.07
CA ASP A 18 -4.84 -20.91 -5.77
C ASP A 18 -5.43 -21.23 -4.39
N SER A 19 -5.43 -20.25 -3.49
CA SER A 19 -6.01 -20.37 -2.17
C SER A 19 -6.31 -19.02 -1.51
N VAL A 20 -7.11 -19.06 -0.44
CA VAL A 20 -7.31 -17.91 0.46
C VAL A 20 -5.98 -17.45 1.07
N TYR A 21 -5.07 -18.39 1.37
CA TYR A 21 -3.74 -18.06 1.90
C TYR A 21 -2.94 -17.22 0.90
N GLU A 22 -2.94 -17.60 -0.37
CA GLU A 22 -2.27 -16.85 -1.41
C GLU A 22 -2.85 -15.44 -1.56
N ARG A 23 -4.18 -15.31 -1.58
CA ARG A 23 -4.82 -13.98 -1.61
C ARG A 23 -4.47 -13.14 -0.39
N ASN A 24 -4.37 -13.76 0.78
CA ASN A 24 -3.93 -13.06 1.99
C ASN A 24 -2.46 -12.64 1.90
N LYS A 25 -1.61 -13.37 1.18
CA LYS A 25 -0.22 -12.97 0.92
C LYS A 25 -0.15 -11.69 0.07
N PHE A 26 -1.08 -11.49 -0.87
CA PHE A 26 -1.25 -10.21 -1.55
C PHE A 26 -1.58 -9.10 -0.54
N TYR A 27 -2.66 -9.23 0.24
CA TYR A 27 -3.04 -8.18 1.19
C TYR A 27 -1.97 -7.88 2.24
N ARG A 28 -1.27 -8.90 2.75
CA ARG A 28 -0.15 -8.74 3.68
C ARG A 28 1.05 -8.04 3.07
N GLY A 29 1.32 -8.25 1.78
CA GLY A 29 2.38 -7.54 1.09
C GLY A 29 2.00 -6.10 0.75
N LEU A 30 0.71 -5.82 0.58
CA LEU A 30 0.22 -4.47 0.29
C LEU A 30 0.13 -3.61 1.56
N PHE A 31 -0.43 -4.15 2.64
CA PHE A 31 -0.78 -3.39 3.86
C PHE A 31 0.02 -3.79 5.10
N GLY A 32 0.99 -4.69 4.96
CA GLY A 32 1.71 -5.24 6.09
C GLY A 32 0.85 -6.18 6.93
N TYR A 33 1.43 -6.67 8.03
CA TYR A 33 0.73 -7.49 9.02
C TYR A 33 1.51 -7.61 10.33
N LYS A 34 0.80 -7.93 11.42
CA LYS A 34 1.42 -8.34 12.69
C LYS A 34 1.59 -9.85 12.73
N GLN A 35 2.79 -10.29 13.05
CA GLN A 35 3.16 -11.68 13.23
C GLN A 35 3.38 -11.98 14.72
N THR A 36 2.58 -12.89 15.26
CA THR A 36 2.74 -13.38 16.63
C THR A 36 3.49 -14.71 16.64
N VAL A 37 4.60 -14.79 17.36
CA VAL A 37 5.42 -15.99 17.53
C VAL A 37 5.41 -16.42 18.99
N LYS A 38 5.04 -17.68 19.26
CA LYS A 38 5.13 -18.26 20.60
C LYS A 38 6.41 -19.08 20.72
N LYS A 39 7.31 -18.68 21.62
CA LYS A 39 8.58 -19.37 21.89
C LYS A 39 8.78 -19.52 23.40
N ASN A 40 9.00 -20.75 23.86
CA ASN A 40 9.21 -21.08 25.28
C ASN A 40 8.12 -20.52 26.21
N GLY A 41 6.84 -20.61 25.80
CA GLY A 41 5.71 -20.08 26.56
C GLY A 41 5.57 -18.54 26.56
N LYS A 42 6.48 -17.81 25.90
CA LYS A 42 6.40 -16.36 25.71
C LYS A 42 5.88 -16.02 24.32
N GLU A 43 5.11 -14.95 24.23
CA GLU A 43 4.55 -14.42 22.99
C GLU A 43 5.37 -13.20 22.54
N TYR A 44 5.80 -13.20 21.27
CA TYR A 44 6.54 -12.12 20.62
C TYR A 44 5.72 -11.61 19.44
N GLN A 45 5.54 -10.30 19.35
CA GLN A 45 4.84 -9.65 18.24
C GLN A 45 5.84 -8.90 17.37
N TYR A 46 5.78 -9.15 16.07
CA TYR A 46 6.60 -8.51 15.06
C TYR A 46 5.70 -7.80 14.06
N GLU A 47 5.99 -6.55 13.75
CA GLU A 47 5.32 -5.85 12.65
C GLU A 47 6.10 -6.11 11.36
N LYS A 48 5.36 -6.34 10.27
CA LYS A 48 5.90 -6.55 8.94
C LYS A 48 5.27 -5.51 8.03
N ASP A 49 6.10 -4.63 7.52
CA ASP A 49 5.70 -3.55 6.62
C ASP A 49 5.21 -4.12 5.29
N GLY A 50 4.18 -3.50 4.74
CA GLY A 50 3.75 -3.67 3.37
C GLY A 50 4.14 -2.46 2.52
N LEU A 51 3.83 -2.54 1.22
CA LEU A 51 4.12 -1.46 0.29
C LEU A 51 3.55 -0.11 0.72
N MET A 52 2.33 -0.10 1.30
CA MET A 52 1.68 1.13 1.74
C MET A 52 2.39 1.79 2.93
N ASP A 53 3.17 1.05 3.71
CA ASP A 53 3.99 1.62 4.79
C ASP A 53 5.26 2.29 4.26
N GLU A 54 5.66 1.97 3.02
CA GLU A 54 6.87 2.51 2.36
C GLU A 54 6.59 3.68 1.40
N ILE A 55 5.31 3.92 1.06
CA ILE A 55 4.94 4.96 0.10
C ILE A 55 3.93 5.95 0.69
N PRO A 56 4.10 7.27 0.43
CA PRO A 56 3.10 8.25 0.77
C PRO A 56 1.81 7.95 0.02
N HIS A 57 0.74 7.76 0.77
CA HIS A 57 -0.56 7.42 0.22
C HIS A 57 -1.69 7.94 1.11
N PHE A 58 -2.86 8.08 0.50
CA PHE A 58 -4.10 8.38 1.18
C PHE A 58 -5.14 7.32 0.80
N ARG A 59 -5.62 6.55 1.77
CA ARG A 59 -6.59 5.49 1.53
C ARG A 59 -8.00 6.07 1.48
N ILE A 60 -8.68 5.89 0.34
CA ILE A 60 -10.09 6.30 0.16
C ILE A 60 -11.03 5.17 0.57
N GLY A 61 -10.65 3.92 0.30
CA GLY A 61 -11.43 2.74 0.62
C GLY A 61 -10.61 1.47 0.60
N ASP A 62 -11.28 0.32 0.66
CA ASP A 62 -10.58 -0.95 0.80
C ASP A 62 -9.66 -1.27 -0.38
N SER A 63 -10.09 -0.92 -1.59
CA SER A 63 -9.34 -1.19 -2.83
C SER A 63 -9.12 0.07 -3.68
N VAL A 64 -9.13 1.23 -3.03
CA VAL A 64 -8.91 2.53 -3.67
C VAL A 64 -8.03 3.40 -2.77
N PHE A 65 -6.95 3.93 -3.34
CA PHE A 65 -6.05 4.85 -2.65
C PHE A 65 -5.43 5.85 -3.64
N ILE A 66 -5.00 6.99 -3.13
CA ILE A 66 -4.21 7.98 -3.87
C ILE A 66 -2.76 7.86 -3.43
N THR A 67 -1.82 8.00 -4.35
CA THR A 67 -0.39 8.13 -4.05
C THR A 67 0.21 9.20 -4.95
N SER A 68 1.41 9.68 -4.62
CA SER A 68 2.12 10.62 -5.47
C SER A 68 2.54 9.96 -6.80
N LYS A 69 2.63 10.77 -7.85
CA LYS A 69 2.98 10.28 -9.20
C LYS A 69 4.31 9.52 -9.21
N ASP A 70 5.30 9.98 -8.45
CA ASP A 70 6.63 9.38 -8.41
C ASP A 70 6.64 7.97 -7.80
N GLN A 71 5.65 7.65 -6.96
CA GLN A 71 5.56 6.36 -6.27
C GLN A 71 4.69 5.35 -7.00
N VAL A 72 3.93 5.78 -8.02
CA VAL A 72 3.01 4.90 -8.75
C VAL A 72 3.71 3.70 -9.39
N ASN A 73 4.95 3.87 -9.84
CA ASN A 73 5.75 2.80 -10.43
C ASN A 73 6.03 1.66 -9.44
N LYS A 74 6.17 1.96 -8.14
CA LYS A 74 6.34 0.92 -7.10
C LYS A 74 5.06 0.09 -6.94
N VAL A 75 3.90 0.76 -6.99
CA VAL A 75 2.58 0.11 -6.96
C VAL A 75 2.39 -0.79 -8.16
N GLU A 76 2.69 -0.29 -9.37
CA GLU A 76 2.61 -1.10 -10.58
C GLU A 76 3.52 -2.32 -10.54
N THR A 77 4.77 -2.13 -10.11
CA THR A 77 5.74 -3.22 -9.96
C THR A 77 5.24 -4.27 -8.97
N TYR A 78 4.60 -3.84 -7.88
CA TYR A 78 4.00 -4.76 -6.92
C TYR A 78 2.82 -5.53 -7.53
N PHE A 79 1.88 -4.86 -8.20
CA PHE A 79 0.73 -5.52 -8.82
C PHE A 79 1.11 -6.44 -9.99
N GLU A 80 2.19 -6.16 -10.71
CA GLU A 80 2.66 -7.02 -11.80
C GLU A 80 3.13 -8.40 -11.31
N LYS A 81 3.63 -8.49 -10.08
CA LYS A 81 3.94 -9.80 -9.45
C LYS A 81 2.70 -10.67 -9.25
N TRP A 82 1.52 -10.08 -9.37
CA TRP A 82 0.20 -10.72 -9.26
C TRP A 82 -0.57 -10.65 -10.57
N SER A 83 0.13 -10.54 -11.71
CA SER A 83 -0.47 -10.46 -13.05
C SER A 83 -1.49 -11.58 -13.27
N GLY A 84 -2.64 -11.23 -13.83
CA GLY A 84 -3.78 -12.13 -14.00
C GLY A 84 -4.59 -12.42 -12.73
N LYS A 85 -4.10 -12.11 -11.53
CA LYS A 85 -4.83 -12.25 -10.25
C LYS A 85 -5.40 -10.92 -9.75
N ILE A 86 -4.84 -9.80 -10.18
CA ILE A 86 -5.26 -8.44 -9.81
C ILE A 86 -5.63 -7.67 -11.07
N THR A 87 -6.82 -7.07 -11.07
CA THR A 87 -7.20 -6.03 -12.03
C THR A 87 -6.95 -4.67 -11.40
N ARG A 88 -6.39 -3.72 -12.16
CA ARG A 88 -6.03 -2.38 -11.67
C ARG A 88 -6.39 -1.30 -12.68
N HIS A 89 -6.72 -0.12 -12.17
CA HIS A 89 -6.79 1.11 -12.95
C HIS A 89 -6.06 2.24 -12.21
N ILE A 90 -5.35 3.07 -12.98
CA ILE A 90 -4.59 4.20 -12.47
C ILE A 90 -5.06 5.43 -13.24
N PHE A 91 -5.53 6.43 -12.51
CA PHE A 91 -5.97 7.70 -13.08
C PHE A 91 -5.05 8.81 -12.59
N THR A 92 -4.64 9.70 -13.51
CA THR A 92 -4.09 10.98 -13.09
C THR A 92 -5.24 11.84 -12.58
N VAL A 93 -5.11 12.35 -11.35
CA VAL A 93 -6.12 13.18 -10.70
C VAL A 93 -5.50 14.47 -10.18
N ILE A 94 -6.31 15.51 -10.05
CA ILE A 94 -5.95 16.77 -9.42
C ILE A 94 -6.51 16.79 -8.00
N ILE A 95 -5.66 17.03 -7.01
CA ILE A 95 -6.02 17.07 -5.60
C ILE A 95 -6.00 18.52 -5.11
N GLU A 96 -7.15 18.96 -4.60
CA GLU A 96 -7.30 20.26 -3.93
C GLU A 96 -7.38 20.13 -2.41
N ASP A 97 -7.79 18.96 -1.90
CA ASP A 97 -7.91 18.68 -0.48
C ASP A 97 -6.53 18.67 0.21
N GLU A 98 -6.34 19.55 1.20
CA GLU A 98 -5.07 19.70 1.93
C GLU A 98 -4.70 18.47 2.76
N ASN A 99 -5.68 17.73 3.30
CA ASN A 99 -5.40 16.53 4.07
C ASN A 99 -4.85 15.43 3.14
N ILE A 100 -5.44 15.26 1.96
CA ILE A 100 -4.93 14.31 0.98
C ILE A 100 -3.51 14.68 0.55
N LYS A 101 -3.28 15.97 0.22
CA LYS A 101 -1.95 16.47 -0.15
C LYS A 101 -0.90 16.17 0.92
N ASP A 102 -1.18 16.53 2.16
CA ASP A 102 -0.28 16.26 3.28
C ASP A 102 0.14 14.78 3.36
N ASN A 103 -0.79 13.85 3.17
CA ASN A 103 -0.49 12.41 3.24
C ASN A 103 0.32 11.90 2.04
N ILE A 104 0.15 12.49 0.85
CA ILE A 104 0.86 12.06 -0.36
C ILE A 104 2.21 12.75 -0.57
N THR A 105 2.51 13.82 0.19
CA THR A 105 3.78 14.56 0.11
C THR A 105 4.72 14.32 1.30
N LYS A 106 4.22 14.01 2.51
CA LYS A 106 5.03 14.06 3.76
C LYS A 106 5.86 12.83 4.12
N GLN A 107 5.75 11.66 3.47
CA GLN A 107 6.58 10.49 3.84
C GLN A 107 8.00 10.49 3.21
N GLY A 108 8.66 11.65 3.18
CA GLY A 108 10.04 11.82 2.71
C GLY A 108 10.94 12.65 3.63
N SER A 109 10.46 13.12 4.79
CA SER A 109 11.19 14.07 5.63
C SER A 109 11.04 13.81 7.14
N GLU A 110 11.23 12.58 7.58
CA GLU A 110 11.55 12.28 8.99
C GLU A 110 12.68 11.25 9.04
N LEU A 111 13.92 11.71 8.79
CA LEU A 111 15.05 11.14 9.51
C LEU A 111 15.11 11.92 10.83
N PRO A 112 15.02 11.29 12.01
CA PRO A 112 15.35 11.99 13.24
C PRO A 112 16.83 12.37 13.18
N GLU A 113 17.11 13.68 13.24
CA GLU A 113 18.43 14.13 13.64
C GLU A 113 18.67 13.55 15.04
N GLY A 114 19.67 12.68 15.15
CA GLY A 114 20.05 12.09 16.42
C GLY A 114 20.42 13.17 17.42
N GLU A 115 19.76 13.14 18.57
CA GLU A 115 20.24 13.72 19.83
C GLU A 115 21.47 12.96 20.35
#